data_AF-A0A943ZZM8-F1
#
_entry.id   AF-A0A943ZZM8-F1
#
_cell.length_a   1.000
_cell.length_b   1.000
_cell.length_c   1.000
_cell.angle_alpha   90.00
_cell.angle_beta   90.00
_cell.angle_gamma   90.00
#
_symmetry.space_group_name_H-M   'P 1'
#
loop_
_entity.id
_entity.type
_entity.pdbx_description
1 polymer ?
#
loop_
_entity_poly.entity_id
_entity_poly.type
_entity_poly.pdbx_seq_one_letter_code
_entity_poly.pdbx_strand_id
1 'polypeptide(L)'
;MENLKNNIDHHMKLKGIKMYSHLLVDIAHELGIKGQEAYIFAKREKSNFSKMLKEERPLKYDFIIPLEKIFGVSLARLLEEDAYKFPVEKDNVPFNKGFRYYAYLDDPKLYKEDFDLLLSKDGKSILTKTDEFEKTFLDYLVEYHSVNGVRYLHDEYGIKLKWYHNQFEFTKNNKGILWVHFENCIEFARLVASLNDVELFNDIYDSYNMFFTNGHYGPEDCIFCQSEYLEIILDNDGLFHSIFETKPYELKLGSIGRRKKQVDSITYRSINPIINNCLRYALKYLDRYKHRAIDILRFGIDHNRRIASKIVFNDCYICNELGGLKDFKKEDYYDIVVFADVKVNDEEIECLINQLGQFTRNYTQTVKRAADNKRRYAPGWVHSTCL
;
A
#
# COMPACT_ATOMS: atom_id res chain seq x y z
N MET A 1 18.03 31.82 4.51
CA MET A 1 16.82 31.62 5.32
C MET A 1 17.06 32.06 6.78
N GLU A 2 17.22 33.37 7.01
CA GLU A 2 17.30 33.98 8.36
C GLU A 2 16.07 33.67 9.26
N ASN A 3 15.03 33.09 8.63
CA ASN A 3 13.70 32.78 9.14
C ASN A 3 13.68 31.68 10.21
N LEU A 4 14.42 30.56 10.07
CA LEU A 4 14.35 29.46 11.05
C LEU A 4 14.83 29.91 12.43
N LYS A 5 15.97 30.60 12.48
CA LYS A 5 16.50 31.16 13.73
C LYS A 5 15.53 32.18 14.32
N ASN A 6 15.01 33.09 13.51
CA ASN A 6 14.09 34.13 13.97
C ASN A 6 12.76 33.55 14.50
N ASN A 7 12.23 32.53 13.84
CA ASN A 7 11.02 31.81 14.26
C ASN A 7 11.27 31.04 15.56
N ILE A 8 12.39 30.32 15.67
CA ILE A 8 12.77 29.63 16.92
C ILE A 8 12.93 30.64 18.06
N ASP A 9 13.62 31.76 17.84
CA ASP A 9 13.80 32.81 18.85
C ASP A 9 12.46 33.38 19.32
N HIS A 10 11.53 33.62 18.38
CA HIS A 10 10.18 34.07 18.69
C HIS A 10 9.42 33.06 19.54
N HIS A 11 9.41 31.78 19.16
CA HIS A 11 8.70 30.75 19.91
C HIS A 11 9.35 30.44 21.27
N MET A 12 10.68 30.50 21.37
CA MET A 12 11.39 30.44 22.66
C MET A 12 10.93 31.56 23.59
N LYS A 13 10.77 32.79 23.08
CA LYS A 13 10.24 33.91 23.85
C LYS A 13 8.81 33.66 24.33
N LEU A 14 7.93 33.16 23.46
CA LEU A 14 6.54 32.81 23.82
C LEU A 14 6.46 31.70 24.88
N LYS A 15 7.36 30.71 24.81
CA LYS A 15 7.42 29.57 25.74
C LYS A 15 8.25 29.85 27.00
N GLY A 16 8.85 31.03 27.12
CA GLY A 16 9.70 31.39 28.26
C GLY A 16 11.05 30.66 28.30
N ILE A 17 11.50 30.09 27.19
CA ILE A 17 12.78 29.38 27.09
C ILE A 17 13.90 30.40 26.89
N LYS A 18 14.73 30.58 27.93
CA LYS A 18 15.72 31.68 27.95
C LYS A 18 16.98 31.46 27.11
N MET A 19 17.34 30.20 26.83
CA MET A 19 18.61 29.86 26.19
C MET A 19 18.46 28.65 25.27
N TYR A 20 19.22 28.58 24.17
CA TYR A 20 19.24 27.39 23.32
C TYR A 20 19.72 26.13 24.05
N SER A 21 20.54 26.26 25.09
CA SER A 21 20.90 25.10 25.91
C SER A 21 19.72 24.54 26.69
N HIS A 22 18.74 25.37 27.07
CA HIS A 22 17.50 24.90 27.68
C HIS A 22 16.61 24.24 26.63
N LEU A 23 16.48 24.86 25.44
CA LEU A 23 15.76 24.23 24.33
C LEU A 23 16.36 22.85 23.98
N LEU A 24 17.69 22.72 23.95
CA LEU A 24 18.34 21.45 23.69
C LEU A 24 18.15 20.42 24.81
N VAL A 25 17.98 20.86 26.06
CA VAL A 25 17.59 19.98 27.18
C VAL A 25 16.15 19.51 27.01
N ASP A 26 15.23 20.42 26.64
CA ASP A 26 13.84 20.07 26.35
C ASP A 26 13.75 19.09 25.16
N ILE A 27 14.55 19.32 24.12
CA ILE A 27 14.70 18.37 23.00
C ILE A 27 15.20 17.01 23.48
N ALA A 28 16.21 16.99 24.35
CA ALA A 28 16.74 15.75 24.91
C ALA A 28 15.66 14.97 25.69
N HIS A 29 14.85 15.68 26.49
CA HIS A 29 13.74 15.07 27.23
C HIS A 29 12.69 14.47 26.29
N GLU A 30 12.33 15.16 25.21
CA GLU A 30 11.42 14.62 24.17
C GLU A 30 12.01 13.42 23.43
N LEU A 31 13.34 13.33 23.35
CA LEU A 31 14.07 12.16 22.83
C LEU A 31 14.24 11.04 23.87
N GLY A 32 13.63 11.17 25.05
CA GLY A 32 13.68 10.17 26.13
C GLY A 32 14.98 10.18 26.95
N ILE A 33 15.88 11.14 26.71
CA ILE A 33 17.13 11.30 27.46
C ILE A 33 16.81 12.03 28.77
N LYS A 34 17.14 11.45 29.92
CA LYS A 34 16.72 11.96 31.24
C LYS A 34 17.90 12.34 32.13
N GLY A 35 17.62 13.18 33.13
CA GLY A 35 18.58 13.54 34.17
C GLY A 35 19.84 14.21 33.62
N GLN A 36 21.00 13.85 34.16
CA GLN A 36 22.28 14.48 33.81
C GLN A 36 22.67 14.30 32.33
N GLU A 37 22.20 13.23 31.70
CA GLU A 37 22.48 12.92 30.29
C GLU A 37 21.88 13.96 29.34
N ALA A 38 20.72 14.54 29.67
CA ALA A 38 20.09 15.59 28.88
C ALA A 38 20.98 16.84 28.80
N TYR A 39 21.63 17.20 29.91
CA TYR A 39 22.58 18.32 29.94
C TYR A 39 23.86 18.02 29.17
N ILE A 40 24.35 16.78 29.20
CA ILE A 40 25.51 16.34 28.41
C ILE A 40 25.18 16.40 26.91
N PHE A 41 24.00 15.90 26.52
CA PHE A 41 23.48 16.00 25.16
C PHE A 41 23.44 17.46 24.70
N ALA A 42 22.81 18.35 25.47
CA ALA A 42 22.69 19.75 25.13
C ALA A 42 24.07 20.43 24.97
N LYS A 43 25.04 20.09 25.81
CA LYS A 43 26.42 20.60 25.69
C LYS A 43 27.10 20.13 24.41
N ARG A 44 26.93 18.87 24.04
CA ARG A 44 27.51 18.28 22.80
C ARG A 44 26.87 18.89 21.55
N GLU A 45 25.56 19.07 21.56
CA GLU A 45 24.81 19.51 20.38
C GLU A 45 24.82 21.03 20.18
N LYS A 46 25.16 21.83 21.19
CA LYS A 46 25.13 23.30 21.12
C LYS A 46 25.80 23.90 19.89
N SER A 47 27.01 23.44 19.55
CA SER A 47 27.74 23.96 18.38
C SER A 47 27.08 23.52 17.08
N ASN A 48 26.66 22.25 16.99
CA ASN A 48 25.97 21.72 15.81
C ASN A 48 24.64 22.44 15.57
N PHE A 49 23.85 22.63 16.62
CA PHE A 49 22.58 23.33 16.56
C PHE A 49 22.75 24.78 16.11
N SER A 50 23.76 25.49 16.63
CA SER A 50 24.08 26.83 16.13
C SER A 50 24.42 26.86 14.64
N LYS A 51 25.06 25.83 14.10
CA LYS A 51 25.33 25.71 12.66
C LYS A 51 24.06 25.43 11.87
N MET A 52 23.13 24.65 12.43
CA MET A 52 21.80 24.41 11.82
C MET A 52 20.99 25.70 11.70
N LEU A 53 20.97 26.51 12.77
CA LEU A 53 20.27 27.81 12.77
C LEU A 53 20.87 28.83 11.79
N LYS A 54 22.12 28.62 11.36
CA LYS A 54 22.83 29.46 10.37
C LYS A 54 22.81 28.86 8.96
N GLU A 55 22.11 27.75 8.74
CA GLU A 55 22.09 27.00 7.48
C GLU A 55 23.45 26.43 7.03
N GLU A 56 24.45 26.46 7.91
CA GLU A 56 25.74 25.81 7.64
C GLU A 56 25.61 24.27 7.65
N ARG A 57 24.51 23.75 8.23
CA ARG A 57 24.14 22.34 8.27
C ARG A 57 22.62 22.17 8.20
N PRO A 58 22.10 21.06 7.63
CA PRO A 58 20.69 20.75 7.71
C PRO A 58 20.26 20.50 9.16
N LEU A 59 19.02 20.86 9.50
CA LEU A 59 18.43 20.54 10.78
C LEU A 59 18.39 19.01 10.95
N LYS A 60 18.84 18.52 12.11
CA LYS A 60 18.77 17.10 12.42
C LYS A 60 17.32 16.64 12.42
N TYR A 61 17.07 15.53 11.74
CA TYR A 61 15.75 14.91 11.67
C TYR A 61 15.16 14.65 13.06
N ASP A 62 15.97 14.12 13.97
CA ASP A 62 15.53 13.82 15.35
C ASP A 62 15.14 15.08 16.15
N PHE A 63 15.45 16.29 15.67
CA PHE A 63 15.08 17.53 16.37
C PHE A 63 13.72 18.05 15.92
N ILE A 64 13.19 17.57 14.79
CA ILE A 64 11.96 18.06 14.18
C ILE A 64 10.79 17.85 15.15
N ILE A 65 10.48 16.60 15.51
CA ILE A 65 9.36 16.28 16.40
C ILE A 65 9.50 16.96 17.78
N PRO A 66 10.67 16.94 18.45
CA PRO A 66 10.86 17.71 19.67
C PRO A 66 10.57 19.20 19.53
N LEU A 67 11.09 19.86 18.48
CA LEU A 67 10.85 21.28 18.24
C LEU A 67 9.37 21.57 18.02
N GLU A 68 8.68 20.74 17.24
CA GLU A 68 7.25 20.87 16.99
C GLU A 68 6.44 20.73 18.29
N LYS A 69 6.78 19.77 19.15
CA LYS A 69 6.11 19.60 20.45
C LYS A 69 6.36 20.76 21.40
N ILE A 70 7.61 21.18 21.54
CA ILE A 70 8.00 22.27 22.45
C ILE A 70 7.31 23.57 22.04
N PHE A 71 7.32 23.89 20.74
CA PHE A 71 6.76 25.14 20.24
C PHE A 71 5.26 25.06 19.94
N GLY A 72 4.72 23.87 19.67
CA GLY A 72 3.33 23.69 19.24
C GLY A 72 3.08 24.21 17.82
N VAL A 73 4.11 24.17 16.97
CA VAL A 73 4.10 24.72 15.60
C VAL A 73 4.93 23.80 14.71
N SER A 74 4.44 23.48 13.50
CA SER A 74 5.12 22.57 12.57
C SER A 74 6.46 23.14 12.08
N LEU A 75 7.38 22.26 11.67
CA LEU A 75 8.63 22.68 11.06
C LEU A 75 8.40 23.51 9.80
N ALA A 76 7.42 23.17 8.95
CA ALA A 76 7.05 24.00 7.80
C ALA A 76 6.79 25.45 8.19
N ARG A 77 6.01 25.67 9.25
CA ARG A 77 5.71 27.01 9.74
C ARG A 77 6.91 27.67 10.41
N LEU A 78 7.80 26.90 11.04
CA LEU A 78 9.09 27.40 11.52
C LEU A 78 10.05 27.80 10.38
N LEU A 79 9.85 27.29 9.16
CA LEU A 79 10.65 27.61 7.98
C LEU A 79 10.08 28.75 7.13
N GLU A 80 8.78 29.03 7.22
CA GLU A 80 8.12 30.12 6.50
C GLU A 80 8.66 31.51 6.93
N GLU A 81 8.90 32.36 5.92
CA GLU A 81 9.24 33.76 6.11
C GLU A 81 8.06 34.49 6.76
N ASP A 82 8.33 35.27 7.81
CA ASP A 82 7.32 36.06 8.54
C ASP A 82 6.22 35.25 9.26
N ALA A 83 6.39 33.94 9.46
CA ALA A 83 5.45 33.11 10.22
C ALA A 83 5.14 33.67 11.63
N TYR A 84 6.13 34.30 12.27
CA TYR A 84 6.03 34.97 13.57
C TYR A 84 5.28 36.32 13.56
N LYS A 85 5.00 36.89 12.39
CA LYS A 85 4.30 38.19 12.24
C LYS A 85 2.79 38.05 12.12
N PHE A 86 2.28 36.85 11.89
CA PHE A 86 0.83 36.63 11.81
C PHE A 86 0.23 36.51 13.21
N PRO A 87 -0.84 37.27 13.53
CA PRO A 87 -1.58 37.04 14.77
C PRO A 87 -2.14 35.62 14.81
N VAL A 88 -2.22 35.05 16.00
CA VAL A 88 -2.95 33.81 16.26
C VAL A 88 -4.45 34.12 16.15
N GLU A 89 -4.92 34.32 14.93
CA GLU A 89 -6.34 34.45 14.62
C GLU A 89 -7.05 33.12 14.85
N LYS A 90 -8.38 33.19 15.01
CA LYS A 90 -9.23 32.02 15.25
C LYS A 90 -9.22 31.02 14.08
N ASP A 91 -8.75 31.45 12.91
CA ASP A 91 -8.49 30.64 11.71
C ASP A 91 -7.00 30.25 11.56
N ASN A 92 -6.12 30.80 12.42
CA ASN A 92 -4.72 30.43 12.66
C ASN A 92 -4.59 29.59 13.94
N VAL A 93 -5.53 28.65 14.13
CA VAL A 93 -5.43 27.68 15.22
C VAL A 93 -4.12 26.89 15.04
N PRO A 94 -3.27 26.82 16.08
CA PRO A 94 -2.04 26.04 16.03
C PRO A 94 -2.38 24.61 15.61
N PHE A 95 -1.60 24.10 14.65
CA PHE A 95 -1.70 22.74 14.14
C PHE A 95 -1.79 21.77 15.31
N ASN A 96 -2.98 21.23 15.54
CA ASN A 96 -3.25 20.31 16.62
C ASN A 96 -2.80 18.92 16.13
N LYS A 97 -1.49 18.65 16.15
CA LYS A 97 -0.85 17.38 15.71
C LYS A 97 -1.09 17.03 14.22
N GLY A 98 -0.04 17.03 13.38
CA GLY A 98 -0.15 16.51 12.00
C GLY A 98 -0.37 15.00 11.96
N PHE A 99 -0.86 14.45 10.83
CA PHE A 99 -1.03 12.99 10.70
C PHE A 99 0.27 12.21 10.97
N ARG A 100 1.44 12.83 10.70
CA ARG A 100 2.77 12.33 11.07
C ARG A 100 2.91 11.99 12.56
N TYR A 101 2.35 12.82 13.44
CA TYR A 101 2.40 12.62 14.89
C TYR A 101 1.71 11.32 15.31
N TYR A 102 0.60 10.99 14.66
CA TYR A 102 -0.16 9.79 14.99
C TYR A 102 0.60 8.54 14.56
N ALA A 103 1.17 8.54 13.34
CA ALA A 103 2.06 7.48 12.89
C ALA A 103 3.28 7.31 13.81
N TYR A 104 3.88 8.41 14.28
CA TYR A 104 5.03 8.35 15.18
C TYR A 104 4.68 7.76 16.56
N LEU A 105 3.56 8.15 17.16
CA LEU A 105 3.14 7.62 18.45
C LEU A 105 2.56 6.21 18.36
N ASP A 106 1.95 5.88 17.21
CA ASP A 106 1.27 4.61 16.94
C ASP A 106 0.28 4.20 18.03
N ASP A 107 -0.43 5.17 18.61
CA ASP A 107 -1.34 4.95 19.74
C ASP A 107 -2.79 4.67 19.24
N PRO A 108 -3.34 3.46 19.49
CA PRO A 108 -4.70 3.10 19.08
C PRO A 108 -5.79 4.06 19.57
N LYS A 109 -5.63 4.63 20.76
CA LYS A 109 -6.62 5.53 21.35
C LYS A 109 -6.61 6.87 20.62
N LEU A 110 -5.43 7.39 20.30
CA LEU A 110 -5.31 8.64 19.54
C LEU A 110 -5.88 8.51 18.13
N TYR A 111 -5.71 7.36 17.47
CA TYR A 111 -6.35 7.13 16.18
C TYR A 111 -7.88 7.19 16.27
N LYS A 112 -8.46 6.55 17.27
CA LYS A 112 -9.93 6.47 17.41
C LYS A 112 -10.57 7.77 17.89
N GLU A 113 -9.91 8.50 18.79
CA GLU A 113 -10.50 9.66 19.46
C GLU A 113 -10.19 10.98 18.74
N ASP A 114 -8.99 11.11 18.15
CA ASP A 114 -8.49 12.41 17.69
C ASP A 114 -8.24 12.47 16.16
N PHE A 115 -7.75 11.39 15.54
CA PHE A 115 -7.27 11.43 14.14
C PHE A 115 -8.35 11.88 13.15
N ASP A 116 -9.59 11.44 13.35
CA ASP A 116 -10.74 11.78 12.52
C ASP A 116 -11.24 13.21 12.65
N LEU A 117 -10.94 13.84 13.78
CA LEU A 117 -11.29 15.24 14.02
C LEU A 117 -10.40 16.18 13.21
N LEU A 118 -9.29 15.67 12.67
CA LEU A 118 -8.39 16.43 11.83
C LEU A 118 -8.90 16.49 10.40
N LEU A 119 -9.28 17.71 10.02
CA LEU A 119 -9.66 18.05 8.66
C LEU A 119 -8.64 19.02 8.07
N SER A 120 -8.40 18.93 6.77
CA SER A 120 -7.63 19.93 6.04
C SER A 120 -8.36 21.28 6.00
N LYS A 121 -7.66 22.34 5.56
CA LYS A 121 -8.22 23.71 5.50
C LYS A 121 -9.54 23.81 4.69
N ASP A 122 -9.74 22.90 3.74
CA ASP A 122 -10.97 22.77 2.92
C ASP A 122 -12.04 21.84 3.55
N GLY A 123 -11.88 21.44 4.82
CA GLY A 123 -12.81 20.58 5.56
C GLY A 123 -12.80 19.11 5.12
N LYS A 124 -11.81 18.68 4.33
CA LYS A 124 -11.70 17.31 3.82
C LYS A 124 -10.82 16.45 4.72
N SER A 125 -10.90 15.13 4.55
CA SER A 125 -10.03 14.20 5.27
C SER A 125 -8.56 14.47 4.93
N ILE A 126 -7.71 14.43 5.96
CA ILE A 126 -6.26 14.55 5.80
C ILE A 126 -5.61 13.31 5.17
N LEU A 127 -6.31 12.17 5.08
CA LEU A 127 -5.76 10.94 4.51
C LEU A 127 -5.40 11.05 3.03
N THR A 128 -6.11 11.89 2.27
CA THR A 128 -5.85 12.11 0.85
C THR A 128 -4.92 13.30 0.60
N LYS A 129 -4.30 13.84 1.65
CA LYS A 129 -3.44 15.01 1.56
C LYS A 129 -1.99 14.58 1.76
N THR A 130 -1.11 15.25 1.05
CA THR A 130 0.32 15.25 1.35
C THR A 130 0.63 16.41 2.29
N ASP A 131 1.70 16.25 3.07
CA ASP A 131 2.26 17.34 3.86
C ASP A 131 3.27 18.16 3.03
N GLU A 132 3.99 19.07 3.69
CA GLU A 132 5.03 19.91 3.09
C GLU A 132 6.22 19.13 2.49
N PHE A 133 6.39 17.86 2.85
CA PHE A 133 7.43 16.98 2.32
C PHE A 133 6.90 16.10 1.18
N GLU A 134 5.69 16.41 0.70
CA GLU A 134 4.97 15.65 -0.31
C GLU A 134 4.66 14.20 0.15
N LYS A 135 4.66 13.96 1.47
CA LYS A 135 4.40 12.64 2.07
C LYS A 135 2.95 12.49 2.51
N THR A 136 2.40 11.32 2.25
CA THR A 136 1.07 10.90 2.72
C THR A 136 1.14 10.34 4.13
N PHE A 137 -0.02 10.06 4.73
CA PHE A 137 -0.06 9.30 5.99
C PHE A 137 0.54 7.89 5.86
N LEU A 138 0.34 7.22 4.71
CA LEU A 138 0.91 5.89 4.45
C LEU A 138 2.44 5.90 4.46
N ASP A 139 3.07 6.97 3.94
CA ASP A 139 4.52 7.14 3.99
C ASP A 139 5.04 7.13 5.43
N TYR A 140 4.32 7.81 6.33
CA TYR A 140 4.69 7.84 7.74
C TYR A 140 4.37 6.56 8.50
N LEU A 141 3.34 5.82 8.08
CA LEU A 141 3.11 4.49 8.64
C LEU A 141 4.30 3.58 8.38
N VAL A 142 4.83 3.59 7.14
CA VAL A 142 6.03 2.86 6.77
C VAL A 142 7.25 3.38 7.53
N GLU A 143 7.50 4.69 7.49
CA GLU A 143 8.68 5.31 8.09
C GLU A 143 8.80 5.02 9.60
N TYR A 144 7.69 5.06 10.32
CA TYR A 144 7.67 4.82 11.76
C TYR A 144 7.27 3.40 12.17
N HIS A 145 7.09 2.49 11.20
CA HIS A 145 6.66 1.12 11.45
C HIS A 145 5.38 1.03 12.31
N SER A 146 4.41 1.89 11.98
CA SER A 146 3.20 2.13 12.76
C SER A 146 2.15 1.05 12.47
N VAL A 147 2.18 -0.03 13.25
CA VAL A 147 1.33 -1.20 13.06
C VAL A 147 -0.10 -0.97 13.52
N ASN A 148 -0.32 -0.15 14.56
CA ASN A 148 -1.67 0.21 14.99
C ASN A 148 -2.33 1.15 13.99
N GLY A 149 -1.56 2.01 13.34
CA GLY A 149 -2.03 2.83 12.22
C GLY A 149 -2.52 1.99 11.04
N VAL A 150 -1.81 0.92 10.68
CA VAL A 150 -2.28 -0.05 9.66
C VAL A 150 -3.62 -0.66 10.06
N ARG A 151 -3.72 -1.19 11.30
CA ARG A 151 -4.95 -1.81 11.79
C ARG A 151 -6.11 -0.82 11.82
N TYR A 152 -5.87 0.42 12.24
CA TYR A 152 -6.86 1.48 12.23
C TYR A 152 -7.37 1.79 10.81
N LEU A 153 -6.49 1.90 9.81
CA LEU A 153 -6.91 2.11 8.43
C LEU A 153 -7.70 0.93 7.86
N HIS A 154 -7.38 -0.29 8.27
CA HIS A 154 -8.17 -1.46 7.91
C HIS A 154 -9.55 -1.45 8.58
N ASP A 155 -9.61 -1.30 9.89
CA ASP A 155 -10.84 -1.46 10.66
C ASP A 155 -11.83 -0.31 10.45
N GLU A 156 -11.35 0.93 10.39
CA GLU A 156 -12.20 2.12 10.32
C GLU A 156 -12.38 2.64 8.89
N TYR A 157 -11.40 2.39 8.02
CA TYR A 157 -11.40 2.88 6.65
C TYR A 157 -11.45 1.80 5.59
N GLY A 158 -11.38 0.50 5.93
CA GLY A 158 -11.47 -0.59 4.96
C GLY A 158 -10.44 -0.47 3.84
N ILE A 159 -9.19 -0.12 4.18
CA ILE A 159 -8.11 0.08 3.20
C ILE A 159 -7.93 -1.17 2.31
N LYS A 160 -8.02 -1.01 1.00
CA LYS A 160 -7.83 -2.10 0.03
C LYS A 160 -7.10 -1.65 -1.23
N LEU A 161 -6.16 -2.46 -1.71
CA LEU A 161 -5.53 -2.29 -3.01
C LEU A 161 -6.38 -2.94 -4.09
N LYS A 162 -7.13 -2.14 -4.86
CA LYS A 162 -8.12 -2.66 -5.82
C LYS A 162 -7.82 -2.39 -7.30
N TRP A 163 -6.77 -1.63 -7.63
CA TRP A 163 -6.50 -1.19 -9.00
C TRP A 163 -5.05 -1.40 -9.42
N TYR A 164 -4.83 -1.47 -10.74
CA TYR A 164 -3.53 -1.78 -11.35
C TYR A 164 -2.45 -0.70 -11.16
N HIS A 165 -2.82 0.52 -10.77
CA HIS A 165 -1.90 1.65 -10.52
C HIS A 165 -1.52 1.82 -9.03
N ASN A 166 -1.50 0.73 -8.27
CA ASN A 166 -1.24 0.72 -6.82
C ASN A 166 -2.06 1.75 -6.03
N GLN A 167 -3.33 1.92 -6.40
CA GLN A 167 -4.24 2.86 -5.74
C GLN A 167 -4.98 2.16 -4.60
N PHE A 168 -4.80 2.68 -3.39
CA PHE A 168 -5.53 2.24 -2.21
C PHE A 168 -6.90 2.92 -2.16
N GLU A 169 -7.93 2.08 -2.04
CA GLU A 169 -9.31 2.45 -1.75
C GLU A 169 -9.51 2.58 -0.25
N PHE A 170 -10.22 3.60 0.19
CA PHE A 170 -10.72 3.73 1.56
C PHE A 170 -12.22 3.98 1.53
N THR A 171 -12.97 3.24 2.33
CA THR A 171 -14.44 3.18 2.35
C THR A 171 -15.00 3.40 3.76
N LYS A 172 -14.69 4.54 4.37
CA LYS A 172 -15.22 4.86 5.70
C LYS A 172 -16.74 4.98 5.70
N ASN A 173 -17.41 4.18 6.55
CA ASN A 173 -18.85 4.23 6.82
C ASN A 173 -19.76 4.17 5.58
N ASN A 174 -19.29 3.61 4.46
CA ASN A 174 -20.02 3.60 3.18
C ASN A 174 -20.49 4.98 2.66
N LYS A 175 -19.94 6.08 3.18
CA LYS A 175 -20.36 7.46 2.82
C LYS A 175 -19.62 8.02 1.61
N GLY A 176 -18.65 7.29 1.06
CA GLY A 176 -17.87 7.68 -0.10
C GLY A 176 -16.65 6.79 -0.26
N ILE A 177 -15.99 6.90 -1.41
CA ILE A 177 -14.74 6.19 -1.71
C ILE A 177 -13.63 7.24 -1.85
N LEU A 178 -12.57 7.07 -1.08
CA LEU A 178 -11.34 7.86 -1.21
C LEU A 178 -10.26 7.01 -1.88
N TRP A 179 -9.42 7.66 -2.66
CA TRP A 179 -8.32 7.03 -3.38
C TRP A 179 -7.01 7.72 -3.01
N VAL A 180 -6.01 6.93 -2.65
CA VAL A 180 -4.64 7.41 -2.48
C VAL A 180 -3.76 6.62 -3.44
N HIS A 181 -3.11 7.34 -4.35
CA HIS A 181 -2.00 6.78 -5.09
C HIS A 181 -0.77 6.80 -4.18
N PHE A 182 -0.09 5.67 -4.07
CA PHE A 182 0.98 5.50 -3.12
C PHE A 182 2.15 4.76 -3.78
N GLU A 183 3.24 5.48 -4.00
CA GLU A 183 4.40 4.95 -4.72
C GLU A 183 5.16 3.92 -3.89
N ASN A 184 5.26 4.12 -2.57
CA ASN A 184 6.02 3.25 -1.67
C ASN A 184 5.27 1.96 -1.25
N CYS A 185 4.47 1.41 -2.16
CA CYS A 185 3.54 0.30 -1.91
C CYS A 185 4.22 -1.00 -1.47
N ILE A 186 5.46 -1.26 -1.90
CA ILE A 186 6.26 -2.43 -1.51
C ILE A 186 6.65 -2.36 -0.03
N GLU A 187 7.16 -1.23 0.45
CA GLU A 187 7.55 -1.10 1.86
C GLU A 187 6.34 -1.11 2.79
N PHE A 188 5.19 -0.61 2.32
CA PHE A 188 3.94 -0.82 3.04
C PHE A 188 3.52 -2.28 3.06
N ALA A 189 3.71 -3.05 1.98
CA ALA A 189 3.46 -4.49 1.99
C ALA A 189 4.38 -5.22 2.98
N ARG A 190 5.65 -4.82 3.08
CA ARG A 190 6.59 -5.36 4.08
C ARG A 190 6.12 -5.04 5.51
N LEU A 191 5.67 -3.80 5.74
CA LEU A 191 5.09 -3.42 7.03
C LEU A 191 3.88 -4.28 7.35
N VAL A 192 2.89 -4.40 6.46
CA VAL A 192 1.68 -5.21 6.68
C VAL A 192 2.04 -6.69 6.93
N ALA A 193 2.98 -7.26 6.16
CA ALA A 193 3.44 -8.63 6.35
C ALA A 193 4.14 -8.83 7.71
N SER A 194 4.83 -7.82 8.23
CA SER A 194 5.50 -7.87 9.54
C SER A 194 4.53 -8.03 10.73
N LEU A 195 3.24 -7.69 10.55
CA LEU A 195 2.20 -7.93 11.57
C LEU A 195 1.93 -9.43 11.76
N ASN A 196 2.41 -10.30 10.87
CA ASN A 196 2.13 -11.74 10.84
C ASN A 196 0.62 -12.06 10.89
N ASP A 197 -0.18 -11.19 10.29
CA ASP A 197 -1.63 -11.27 10.22
C ASP A 197 -2.03 -11.56 8.77
N VAL A 198 -2.15 -12.84 8.44
CA VAL A 198 -2.37 -13.34 7.08
C VAL A 198 -3.74 -12.92 6.53
N GLU A 199 -4.75 -12.85 7.39
CA GLU A 199 -6.09 -12.41 7.01
C GLU A 199 -6.09 -10.92 6.69
N LEU A 200 -5.51 -10.09 7.56
CA LEU A 200 -5.34 -8.66 7.33
C LEU A 200 -4.57 -8.38 6.03
N PHE A 201 -3.44 -9.06 5.82
CA PHE A 201 -2.64 -8.88 4.61
C PHE A 201 -3.44 -9.20 3.35
N ASN A 202 -4.11 -10.35 3.31
CA ASN A 202 -4.90 -10.77 2.17
C ASN A 202 -6.16 -9.92 1.96
N ASP A 203 -6.70 -9.29 3.02
CA ASP A 203 -7.84 -8.39 2.89
C ASP A 203 -7.44 -7.03 2.30
N ILE A 204 -6.29 -6.48 2.72
CA ILE A 204 -5.72 -5.24 2.18
C ILE A 204 -5.25 -5.46 0.73
N TYR A 205 -4.49 -6.54 0.48
CA TYR A 205 -3.92 -6.85 -0.83
C TYR A 205 -4.81 -7.82 -1.62
N ASP A 206 -5.97 -7.31 -2.04
CA ASP A 206 -7.04 -8.08 -2.68
C ASP A 206 -6.75 -8.44 -4.15
N SER A 207 -5.89 -9.44 -4.33
CA SER A 207 -5.51 -10.01 -5.62
C SER A 207 -6.71 -10.64 -6.37
N TYR A 208 -7.76 -11.05 -5.66
CA TYR A 208 -8.98 -11.60 -6.23
C TYR A 208 -9.81 -10.53 -6.93
N ASN A 209 -10.00 -9.36 -6.30
CA ASN A 209 -10.69 -8.23 -6.92
C ASN A 209 -10.06 -7.90 -8.27
N MET A 210 -8.74 -7.74 -8.27
CA MET A 210 -7.99 -7.40 -9.49
C MET A 210 -8.16 -8.45 -10.59
N PHE A 211 -8.08 -9.73 -10.24
CA PHE A 211 -8.26 -10.82 -11.19
C PHE A 211 -9.67 -10.85 -11.77
N PHE A 212 -10.72 -10.79 -10.95
CA PHE A 212 -12.09 -10.95 -11.42
C PHE A 212 -12.67 -9.69 -12.09
N THR A 213 -12.12 -8.51 -11.80
CA THR A 213 -12.54 -7.25 -12.45
C THR A 213 -11.81 -7.00 -13.77
N ASN A 214 -10.49 -7.22 -13.81
CA ASN A 214 -9.66 -6.83 -14.96
C ASN A 214 -9.19 -8.03 -15.79
N GLY A 215 -9.12 -9.23 -15.21
CA GLY A 215 -8.63 -10.43 -15.88
C GLY A 215 -7.13 -10.42 -16.16
N HIS A 216 -6.38 -9.43 -15.65
CA HIS A 216 -4.93 -9.31 -15.68
C HIS A 216 -4.49 -8.35 -14.57
N TYR A 217 -3.22 -8.38 -14.18
CA TYR A 217 -2.70 -7.45 -13.17
C TYR A 217 -2.13 -6.16 -13.75
N GLY A 218 -1.80 -6.08 -15.05
CA GLY A 218 -1.13 -4.89 -15.59
C GLY A 218 0.34 -4.94 -15.22
N PRO A 219 1.15 -5.69 -15.99
CA PRO A 219 2.44 -6.22 -15.53
C PRO A 219 3.53 -5.17 -15.24
N GLU A 220 3.40 -3.95 -15.76
CA GLU A 220 4.40 -2.88 -15.56
C GLU A 220 4.13 -2.08 -14.27
N ASP A 221 2.86 -1.92 -13.86
CA ASP A 221 2.49 -0.96 -12.82
C ASP A 221 1.99 -1.60 -11.52
N CYS A 222 1.54 -2.86 -11.55
CA CYS A 222 0.86 -3.47 -10.42
C CYS A 222 1.81 -4.24 -9.50
N ILE A 223 1.69 -3.99 -8.19
CA ILE A 223 2.47 -4.66 -7.13
C ILE A 223 2.42 -6.20 -7.23
N PHE A 224 1.29 -6.78 -7.67
CA PHE A 224 1.09 -8.23 -7.79
C PHE A 224 1.98 -8.90 -8.84
N CYS A 225 2.66 -8.12 -9.68
CA CYS A 225 3.64 -8.59 -10.66
C CYS A 225 5.09 -8.26 -10.28
N GLN A 226 5.31 -7.45 -9.24
CA GLN A 226 6.64 -7.00 -8.83
C GLN A 226 7.38 -8.07 -8.05
N SER A 227 8.68 -8.22 -8.33
CA SER A 227 9.52 -9.28 -7.76
C SER A 227 9.52 -9.22 -6.24
N GLU A 228 9.72 -8.02 -5.70
CA GLU A 228 9.83 -7.71 -4.28
C GLU A 228 8.57 -8.08 -3.51
N TYR A 229 7.39 -7.93 -4.13
CA TYR A 229 6.12 -8.34 -3.53
C TYR A 229 5.96 -9.86 -3.52
N LEU A 230 6.36 -10.53 -4.61
CA LEU A 230 6.32 -11.98 -4.70
C LEU A 230 7.28 -12.63 -3.70
N GLU A 231 8.44 -12.01 -3.44
CA GLU A 231 9.36 -12.42 -2.37
C GLU A 231 8.69 -12.34 -0.99
N ILE A 232 7.96 -11.27 -0.68
CA ILE A 232 7.22 -11.15 0.60
C ILE A 232 6.30 -12.36 0.83
N ILE A 233 5.59 -12.79 -0.21
CA ILE A 233 4.70 -13.96 -0.14
C ILE A 233 5.49 -15.26 -0.01
N LEU A 234 6.55 -15.44 -0.80
CA LEU A 234 7.32 -16.69 -0.83
C LEU A 234 8.19 -16.90 0.42
N ASP A 235 8.67 -15.81 1.02
CA ASP A 235 9.52 -15.83 2.22
C ASP A 235 8.71 -15.98 3.52
N ASN A 236 7.44 -15.55 3.54
CA ASN A 236 6.57 -15.68 4.72
C ASN A 236 5.72 -16.97 4.64
N ASP A 237 5.93 -17.90 5.57
CA ASP A 237 5.19 -19.18 5.58
C ASP A 237 3.68 -19.00 5.62
N GLY A 238 3.15 -18.11 6.47
CA GLY A 238 1.71 -17.90 6.59
C GLY A 238 1.10 -17.39 5.29
N LEU A 239 1.73 -16.38 4.67
CA LEU A 239 1.29 -15.83 3.39
C LEU A 239 1.42 -16.86 2.27
N PHE A 240 2.53 -17.59 2.21
CA PHE A 240 2.75 -18.65 1.23
C PHE A 240 1.66 -19.72 1.29
N HIS A 241 1.36 -20.25 2.48
CA HIS A 241 0.33 -21.28 2.61
C HIS A 241 -1.08 -20.76 2.24
N SER A 242 -1.35 -19.47 2.50
CA SER A 242 -2.64 -18.86 2.18
C SER A 242 -2.98 -18.83 0.68
N ILE A 243 -1.97 -18.93 -0.21
CA ILE A 243 -2.23 -18.91 -1.66
C ILE A 243 -2.88 -20.22 -2.17
N PHE A 244 -2.77 -21.31 -1.40
CA PHE A 244 -3.36 -22.62 -1.71
C PHE A 244 -4.82 -22.75 -1.28
N GLU A 245 -5.31 -21.83 -0.45
CA GLU A 245 -6.65 -21.91 0.09
C GLU A 245 -7.71 -21.69 -0.99
N THR A 246 -8.62 -22.66 -1.14
CA THR A 246 -9.81 -22.49 -1.97
C THR A 246 -10.95 -21.91 -1.13
N LYS A 247 -11.25 -20.63 -1.32
CA LYS A 247 -12.26 -19.92 -0.53
C LYS A 247 -13.32 -19.23 -1.39
N PRO A 248 -14.53 -18.97 -0.86
CA PRO A 248 -15.49 -18.12 -1.53
C PRO A 248 -14.98 -16.67 -1.56
N TYR A 249 -15.15 -16.00 -2.69
CA TYR A 249 -14.88 -14.59 -2.90
C TYR A 249 -16.09 -13.93 -3.54
N GLU A 250 -16.68 -12.97 -2.84
CA GLU A 250 -17.85 -12.22 -3.32
C GLU A 250 -17.41 -10.99 -4.11
N LEU A 251 -17.57 -11.05 -5.43
CA LEU A 251 -17.37 -9.91 -6.31
C LEU A 251 -18.66 -9.08 -6.39
N LYS A 252 -18.64 -7.88 -5.81
CA LYS A 252 -19.69 -6.88 -6.02
C LYS A 252 -19.64 -6.34 -7.45
N LEU A 253 -20.76 -6.37 -8.15
CA LEU A 253 -20.83 -5.96 -9.55
C LEU A 253 -20.98 -4.44 -9.69
N GLY A 254 -20.24 -3.86 -10.64
CA GLY A 254 -20.50 -2.50 -11.10
C GLY A 254 -21.86 -2.38 -11.81
N SER A 255 -22.31 -1.15 -12.08
CA SER A 255 -23.64 -0.87 -12.63
C SER A 255 -23.94 -1.57 -13.97
N ILE A 256 -22.92 -1.84 -14.80
CA ILE A 256 -23.09 -2.61 -16.04
C ILE A 256 -23.31 -4.09 -15.73
N GLY A 257 -22.49 -4.67 -14.84
CA GLY A 257 -22.59 -6.08 -14.44
C GLY A 257 -23.94 -6.38 -13.80
N ARG A 258 -24.40 -5.53 -12.87
CA ARG A 258 -25.72 -5.66 -12.22
C ARG A 258 -26.86 -5.66 -13.22
N ARG A 259 -26.84 -4.75 -14.20
CA ARG A 259 -27.86 -4.71 -15.27
C ARG A 259 -27.83 -5.95 -16.16
N LYS A 260 -26.65 -6.48 -16.46
CA LYS A 260 -26.50 -7.65 -17.34
C LYS A 260 -26.92 -8.96 -16.65
N LYS A 261 -26.53 -9.12 -15.39
CA LYS A 261 -26.69 -10.38 -14.63
C LYS A 261 -27.90 -10.38 -13.70
N GLN A 262 -28.54 -9.23 -13.49
CA GLN A 262 -29.72 -9.07 -12.61
C GLN A 262 -29.46 -9.54 -11.17
N VAL A 263 -28.22 -9.39 -10.70
CA VAL A 263 -27.76 -9.70 -9.33
C VAL A 263 -26.78 -8.62 -8.87
N ASP A 264 -26.65 -8.41 -7.56
CA ASP A 264 -25.74 -7.41 -7.00
C ASP A 264 -24.28 -7.89 -6.93
N SER A 265 -24.07 -9.20 -6.76
CA SER A 265 -22.75 -9.81 -6.64
C SER A 265 -22.70 -11.20 -7.27
N ILE A 266 -21.48 -11.68 -7.52
CA ILE A 266 -21.19 -13.05 -7.94
C ILE A 266 -20.20 -13.64 -6.95
N THR A 267 -20.48 -14.84 -6.44
CA THR A 267 -19.52 -15.56 -5.60
C THR A 267 -18.72 -16.55 -6.45
N TYR A 268 -17.41 -16.39 -6.45
CA TYR A 268 -16.46 -17.34 -7.01
C TYR A 268 -15.88 -18.19 -5.89
N ARG A 269 -15.63 -19.48 -6.14
CA ARG A 269 -14.88 -20.33 -5.20
C ARG A 269 -13.60 -20.76 -5.91
N SER A 270 -12.48 -20.11 -5.57
CA SER A 270 -11.22 -20.31 -6.27
C SER A 270 -10.04 -20.22 -5.30
N ILE A 271 -8.87 -20.64 -5.79
CA ILE A 271 -7.58 -20.39 -5.15
C ILE A 271 -7.14 -18.93 -5.36
N ASN A 272 -6.06 -18.51 -4.70
CA ASN A 272 -5.52 -17.16 -4.83
C ASN A 272 -4.87 -16.97 -6.22
N PRO A 273 -5.33 -16.00 -7.05
CA PRO A 273 -4.80 -15.83 -8.39
C PRO A 273 -3.32 -15.40 -8.45
N ILE A 274 -2.73 -14.94 -7.34
CA ILE A 274 -1.29 -14.65 -7.25
C ILE A 274 -0.42 -15.90 -7.47
N ILE A 275 -0.98 -17.11 -7.26
CA ILE A 275 -0.23 -18.38 -7.25
C ILE A 275 0.61 -18.60 -8.51
N ASN A 276 0.11 -18.22 -9.70
CA ASN A 276 0.84 -18.39 -10.95
C ASN A 276 1.99 -17.40 -11.10
N ASN A 277 1.88 -16.20 -10.53
CA ASN A 277 2.99 -15.26 -10.46
C ASN A 277 4.05 -15.74 -9.46
N CYS A 278 3.65 -16.24 -8.30
CA CYS A 278 4.55 -16.87 -7.33
C CYS A 278 5.29 -18.08 -7.94
N LEU A 279 4.59 -18.97 -8.65
CA LEU A 279 5.20 -20.10 -9.35
C LEU A 279 6.19 -19.62 -10.40
N ARG A 280 5.79 -18.69 -11.26
CA ARG A 280 6.65 -18.14 -12.32
C ARG A 280 7.93 -17.54 -11.74
N TYR A 281 7.82 -16.82 -10.63
CA TYR A 281 8.96 -16.24 -9.93
C TYR A 281 9.85 -17.32 -9.31
N ALA A 282 9.27 -18.27 -8.57
CA ALA A 282 10.02 -19.36 -7.96
C ALA A 282 10.78 -20.22 -8.99
N LEU A 283 10.18 -20.47 -10.16
CA LEU A 283 10.83 -21.18 -11.28
C LEU A 283 11.99 -20.41 -11.92
N LYS A 284 11.97 -19.07 -11.87
CA LYS A 284 13.09 -18.23 -12.36
C LYS A 284 14.27 -18.22 -11.38
N TYR A 285 14.00 -18.42 -10.09
CA TYR A 285 14.97 -18.32 -9.00
C TYR A 285 14.99 -19.61 -8.17
N LEU A 286 15.22 -20.75 -8.84
CA LEU A 286 15.18 -22.08 -8.22
C LEU A 286 16.26 -22.28 -7.16
N ASP A 287 17.40 -21.60 -7.29
CA ASP A 287 18.48 -21.61 -6.30
C ASP A 287 17.98 -21.23 -4.90
N ARG A 288 17.02 -20.30 -4.82
CA ARG A 288 16.39 -19.88 -3.56
C ARG A 288 15.05 -20.54 -3.29
N TYR A 289 14.22 -20.72 -4.32
CA TYR A 289 12.80 -21.06 -4.16
C TYR A 289 12.39 -22.43 -4.71
N LYS A 290 13.34 -23.35 -4.97
CA LYS A 290 13.02 -24.70 -5.48
C LYS A 290 11.96 -25.42 -4.64
N HIS A 291 12.07 -25.39 -3.31
CA HIS A 291 11.09 -26.04 -2.43
C HIS A 291 9.68 -25.43 -2.58
N ARG A 292 9.56 -24.09 -2.61
CA ARG A 292 8.28 -23.39 -2.86
C ARG A 292 7.71 -23.72 -4.23
N ALA A 293 8.55 -23.81 -5.26
CA ALA A 293 8.13 -24.20 -6.60
C ALA A 293 7.55 -25.62 -6.60
N ILE A 294 8.21 -26.58 -5.94
CA ILE A 294 7.74 -27.96 -5.79
C ILE A 294 6.38 -28.00 -5.10
N ASP A 295 6.21 -27.27 -3.99
CA ASP A 295 4.96 -27.23 -3.24
C ASP A 295 3.81 -26.68 -4.10
N ILE A 296 4.04 -25.57 -4.82
CA ILE A 296 3.03 -25.02 -5.73
C ILE A 296 2.69 -26.00 -6.85
N LEU A 297 3.69 -26.67 -7.45
CA LEU A 297 3.45 -27.62 -8.53
C LEU A 297 2.66 -28.84 -8.05
N ARG A 298 3.02 -29.41 -6.89
CA ARG A 298 2.29 -30.56 -6.30
C ARG A 298 0.84 -30.20 -6.00
N PHE A 299 0.62 -29.06 -5.36
CA PHE A 299 -0.74 -28.54 -5.15
C PHE A 299 -1.48 -28.36 -6.48
N GLY A 300 -0.82 -27.75 -7.46
CA GLY A 300 -1.35 -27.49 -8.80
C GLY A 300 -1.79 -28.75 -9.53
N ILE A 301 -1.02 -29.84 -9.44
CA ILE A 301 -1.35 -31.15 -10.06
C ILE A 301 -2.69 -31.65 -9.52
N ASP A 302 -2.86 -31.68 -8.20
CA ASP A 302 -4.08 -32.18 -7.58
C ASP A 302 -5.26 -31.24 -7.80
N HIS A 303 -5.03 -29.93 -7.72
CA HIS A 303 -6.04 -28.90 -7.99
C HIS A 303 -6.56 -28.97 -9.43
N ASN A 304 -5.65 -28.99 -10.40
CA ASN A 304 -5.98 -29.08 -11.81
C ASN A 304 -6.72 -30.38 -12.14
N ARG A 305 -6.33 -31.52 -11.55
CA ARG A 305 -7.03 -32.80 -11.72
C ARG A 305 -8.47 -32.72 -11.20
N ARG A 306 -8.70 -32.08 -10.05
CA ARG A 306 -10.05 -31.84 -9.51
C ARG A 306 -10.88 -30.96 -10.44
N ILE A 307 -10.31 -29.90 -11.01
CA ILE A 307 -10.99 -29.04 -11.99
C ILE A 307 -11.36 -29.85 -13.24
N ALA A 308 -10.38 -30.56 -13.82
CA ALA A 308 -10.56 -31.36 -15.03
C ALA A 308 -11.69 -32.41 -14.88
N SER A 309 -11.87 -32.98 -13.68
CA SER A 309 -12.96 -33.94 -13.41
C SER A 309 -14.37 -33.34 -13.44
N LYS A 310 -14.50 -32.01 -13.37
CA LYS A 310 -15.78 -31.29 -13.29
C LYS A 310 -16.19 -30.60 -14.58
N ILE A 311 -15.32 -30.61 -15.60
CA ILE A 311 -15.52 -29.86 -16.85
C ILE A 311 -15.42 -30.77 -18.06
N VAL A 312 -16.02 -30.34 -19.17
CA VAL A 312 -15.76 -30.93 -20.49
C VAL A 312 -14.52 -30.27 -21.05
N PHE A 313 -13.38 -30.96 -20.99
CA PHE A 313 -12.04 -30.39 -21.23
C PHE A 313 -11.91 -29.62 -22.57
N ASN A 314 -12.55 -30.10 -23.63
CA ASN A 314 -12.48 -29.50 -24.97
C ASN A 314 -13.21 -28.15 -25.08
N ASP A 315 -14.09 -27.83 -24.14
CA ASP A 315 -14.86 -26.59 -24.14
C ASP A 315 -14.17 -25.49 -23.33
N CYS A 316 -13.06 -25.78 -22.64
CA CYS A 316 -12.38 -24.83 -21.74
C CYS A 316 -10.99 -24.43 -22.22
N TYR A 317 -10.59 -23.20 -21.88
CA TYR A 317 -9.27 -22.65 -22.19
C TYR A 317 -8.74 -21.71 -21.11
N ILE A 318 -7.42 -21.63 -20.99
CA ILE A 318 -6.75 -20.60 -20.19
C ILE A 318 -6.82 -19.28 -20.96
N CYS A 319 -7.44 -18.27 -20.35
CA CYS A 319 -7.75 -16.99 -21.00
C CYS A 319 -6.80 -15.83 -20.64
N ASN A 320 -5.91 -16.01 -19.67
CA ASN A 320 -4.94 -14.99 -19.25
C ASN A 320 -3.69 -15.61 -18.59
N GLU A 321 -2.69 -14.77 -18.33
CA GLU A 321 -1.41 -15.09 -17.69
C GLU A 321 -1.52 -15.46 -16.20
N LEU A 322 -2.68 -15.24 -15.60
CA LEU A 322 -3.00 -15.53 -14.21
C LEU A 322 -3.69 -16.89 -14.04
N GLY A 323 -3.95 -17.61 -15.13
CA GLY A 323 -4.49 -18.98 -15.11
C GLY A 323 -6.01 -19.04 -15.09
N GLY A 324 -6.69 -17.96 -15.47
CA GLY A 324 -8.15 -17.94 -15.52
C GLY A 324 -8.70 -18.92 -16.54
N LEU A 325 -9.50 -19.87 -16.08
CA LEU A 325 -10.14 -20.89 -16.91
C LEU A 325 -11.54 -20.43 -17.31
N LYS A 326 -11.84 -20.43 -18.62
CA LYS A 326 -13.16 -20.10 -19.17
C LYS A 326 -13.65 -21.19 -20.12
N ASP A 327 -14.97 -21.32 -20.21
CA ASP A 327 -15.65 -22.13 -21.23
C ASP A 327 -16.02 -21.24 -22.42
N PHE A 328 -15.91 -21.76 -23.63
CA PHE A 328 -16.33 -21.04 -24.85
C PHE A 328 -17.81 -20.63 -24.83
N LYS A 329 -18.65 -21.37 -24.10
CA LYS A 329 -20.11 -21.19 -24.04
C LYS A 329 -20.57 -20.31 -22.88
N LYS A 330 -19.71 -20.02 -21.90
CA LYS A 330 -20.06 -19.17 -20.73
C LYS A 330 -19.12 -17.98 -20.61
N GLU A 331 -19.67 -16.84 -20.20
CA GLU A 331 -18.87 -15.61 -20.06
C GLU A 331 -18.03 -15.57 -18.77
N ASP A 332 -18.48 -16.29 -17.74
CA ASP A 332 -17.92 -16.23 -16.39
C ASP A 332 -16.71 -17.16 -16.23
N TYR A 333 -15.83 -16.84 -15.29
CA TYR A 333 -14.70 -17.69 -14.92
C TYR A 333 -15.19 -18.96 -14.23
N TYR A 334 -14.58 -20.09 -14.56
CA TYR A 334 -14.83 -21.36 -13.89
C TYR A 334 -13.99 -21.51 -12.65
N ASP A 335 -12.68 -21.29 -12.80
CA ASP A 335 -11.70 -21.42 -11.74
C ASP A 335 -10.36 -20.80 -12.20
N ILE A 336 -9.36 -20.88 -11.33
CA ILE A 336 -7.96 -20.59 -11.65
C ILE A 336 -7.21 -21.92 -11.70
N VAL A 337 -6.53 -22.19 -12.82
CA VAL A 337 -5.64 -23.36 -12.97
C VAL A 337 -4.20 -22.95 -12.72
N VAL A 338 -3.41 -23.86 -12.14
CA VAL A 338 -1.98 -23.67 -11.97
C VAL A 338 -1.27 -24.10 -13.25
N PHE A 339 -0.39 -23.26 -13.79
CA PHE A 339 0.37 -23.61 -14.99
C PHE A 339 1.78 -23.02 -14.95
N ALA A 340 2.71 -23.67 -15.64
CA ALA A 340 4.06 -23.15 -15.85
C ALA A 340 4.23 -22.66 -17.29
N ASP A 341 4.83 -21.48 -17.46
CA ASP A 341 5.19 -20.89 -18.75
C ASP A 341 6.68 -20.51 -18.84
N VAL A 342 7.47 -20.97 -17.87
CA VAL A 342 8.92 -20.78 -17.80
C VAL A 342 9.60 -22.11 -18.11
N LYS A 343 10.62 -22.07 -18.99
CA LYS A 343 11.53 -23.20 -19.20
C LYS A 343 12.54 -23.24 -18.07
N VAL A 344 12.76 -24.41 -17.51
CA VAL A 344 13.70 -24.66 -16.41
C VAL A 344 14.60 -25.81 -16.78
N ASN A 345 15.82 -25.85 -16.25
CA ASN A 345 16.78 -26.94 -16.47
C ASN A 345 16.97 -27.72 -15.16
N ASP A 346 15.89 -28.31 -14.67
CA ASP A 346 15.84 -29.13 -13.45
C ASP A 346 14.86 -30.29 -13.67
N GLU A 347 15.37 -31.53 -13.71
CA GLU A 347 14.61 -32.72 -14.10
C GLU A 347 13.40 -32.98 -13.21
N GLU A 348 13.51 -32.71 -11.90
CA GLU A 348 12.41 -32.89 -10.94
C GLU A 348 11.28 -31.90 -11.23
N ILE A 349 11.65 -30.62 -11.42
CA ILE A 349 10.69 -29.57 -11.73
C ILE A 349 10.03 -29.82 -13.10
N GLU A 350 10.80 -30.19 -14.13
CA GLU A 350 10.26 -30.53 -15.44
C GLU A 350 9.25 -31.69 -15.36
N CYS A 351 9.56 -32.73 -14.57
CA CYS A 351 8.66 -33.85 -14.33
C CYS A 351 7.34 -33.40 -13.68
N LEU A 352 7.40 -32.50 -12.69
CA LEU A 352 6.21 -31.96 -12.04
C LEU A 352 5.39 -31.05 -12.97
N ILE A 353 6.05 -30.20 -13.77
CA ILE A 353 5.39 -29.35 -14.76
C ILE A 353 4.60 -30.20 -15.77
N ASN A 354 5.19 -31.30 -16.24
CA ASN A 354 4.54 -32.21 -17.18
C ASN A 354 3.27 -32.88 -16.59
N GLN A 355 3.19 -33.00 -15.26
CA GLN A 355 2.04 -33.59 -14.56
C GLN A 355 0.89 -32.60 -14.28
N LEU A 356 1.09 -31.29 -14.42
CA LEU A 356 0.04 -30.28 -14.18
C LEU A 356 -1.20 -30.45 -15.06
N GLY A 357 -1.07 -31.17 -16.18
CA GLY A 357 -2.12 -31.35 -17.20
C GLY A 357 -2.11 -30.24 -18.26
N GLN A 358 -2.56 -30.57 -19.47
CA GLN A 358 -2.45 -29.68 -20.63
C GLN A 358 -3.76 -28.96 -20.95
N PHE A 359 -4.10 -27.89 -20.23
CA PHE A 359 -5.20 -27.02 -20.66
C PHE A 359 -4.81 -26.25 -21.93
N THR A 360 -5.71 -26.19 -22.90
CA THR A 360 -5.51 -25.38 -24.11
C THR A 360 -5.41 -23.90 -23.74
N ARG A 361 -4.39 -23.21 -24.25
CA ARG A 361 -4.20 -21.77 -24.06
C ARG A 361 -4.72 -21.04 -25.29
N ASN A 362 -5.53 -19.98 -25.09
CA ASN A 362 -6.04 -19.17 -26.19
C ASN A 362 -5.78 -17.67 -25.95
N TYR A 363 -4.51 -17.29 -26.07
CA TYR A 363 -4.05 -15.89 -25.93
C TYR A 363 -4.62 -14.94 -27.01
N THR A 364 -5.12 -15.49 -28.12
CA THR A 364 -5.60 -14.74 -29.29
C THR A 364 -6.91 -13.99 -29.00
N GLN A 365 -7.73 -14.47 -28.06
CA GLN A 365 -8.92 -13.74 -27.60
C GLN A 365 -8.57 -12.64 -26.57
N THR A 366 -7.50 -12.82 -25.80
CA THR A 366 -7.02 -11.86 -24.79
C THR A 366 -6.49 -10.59 -25.44
N VAL A 367 -5.70 -10.71 -26.52
CA VAL A 367 -5.20 -9.57 -27.30
C VAL A 367 -6.34 -8.83 -28.00
N LYS A 368 -7.33 -9.55 -28.55
CA LYS A 368 -8.53 -8.93 -29.16
C LYS A 368 -9.38 -8.19 -28.13
N ARG A 369 -9.63 -8.77 -26.94
CA ARG A 369 -10.39 -8.11 -25.87
C ARG A 369 -9.65 -6.94 -25.22
N ALA A 370 -8.33 -7.02 -25.04
CA ALA A 370 -7.52 -5.91 -24.55
C ALA A 370 -7.48 -4.76 -25.56
N ALA A 371 -7.38 -5.06 -26.87
CA ALA A 371 -7.49 -4.07 -27.93
C ALA A 371 -8.90 -3.46 -28.01
N ASP A 372 -9.95 -4.27 -27.84
CA ASP A 372 -11.34 -3.79 -27.81
C ASP A 372 -11.62 -2.94 -26.55
N ASN A 373 -11.10 -3.31 -25.38
CA ASN A 373 -11.19 -2.49 -24.16
C ASN A 373 -10.40 -1.19 -24.29
N LYS A 374 -9.18 -1.21 -24.87
CA LYS A 374 -8.45 0.03 -25.20
C LYS A 374 -9.24 0.91 -26.16
N ARG A 375 -9.95 0.37 -27.15
CA ARG A 375 -10.83 1.15 -28.05
C ARG A 375 -12.09 1.68 -27.37
N ARG A 376 -12.66 0.92 -26.43
CA ARG A 376 -13.92 1.26 -25.74
C ARG A 376 -13.73 2.29 -24.62
N TYR A 377 -12.51 2.40 -24.08
CA TYR A 377 -12.14 3.33 -23.02
C TYR A 377 -11.06 4.36 -23.44
N ALA A 378 -10.68 4.40 -24.72
CA ALA A 378 -9.89 5.52 -25.23
C ALA A 378 -10.75 6.79 -25.15
N PRO A 379 -10.27 7.88 -24.52
CA PRO A 379 -10.97 9.16 -24.55
C PRO A 379 -11.11 9.57 -26.02
N GLY A 380 -12.36 9.69 -26.49
CA GLY A 380 -12.64 10.13 -27.83
C GLY A 380 -12.00 11.49 -28.06
N TRP A 381 -11.02 11.56 -28.95
CA TRP A 381 -10.62 12.81 -29.57
C TRP A 381 -11.81 13.29 -30.42
N VAL A 382 -12.65 14.11 -29.80
CA VAL A 382 -13.64 14.91 -30.50
C VAL A 382 -12.84 15.92 -31.32
N HIS A 383 -12.61 15.63 -32.60
CA HIS A 383 -12.28 16.69 -33.54
C HIS A 383 -13.51 17.60 -33.66
N SER A 384 -13.47 18.72 -32.94
CA SER A 384 -14.34 19.86 -33.18
C SER A 384 -13.96 20.48 -34.52
N THR A 385 -14.64 20.10 -35.59
CA THR A 385 -14.72 20.94 -36.79
C THR A 385 -15.81 21.97 -36.54
N CYS A 386 -15.40 23.17 -36.14
CA CYS A 386 -16.22 24.37 -36.26
C CYS A 386 -16.21 24.85 -37.71
N LEU A 387 -17.39 25.04 -38.27
CA LEU A 387 -17.74 26.19 -39.12
C LEU A 387 -19.00 26.81 -38.54
#